data_AF-A0A897NLC8-F1
#
_entry.id   AF-A0A897NLC8-F1
#
_cell.length_a   1.000
_cell.length_b   1.000
_cell.length_c   1.000
_cell.angle_alpha   90.00
_cell.angle_beta   90.00
_cell.angle_gamma   90.00
#
_symmetry.space_group_name_H-M   'P 1'
#
loop_
_entity.id
_entity.type
_entity.pdbx_description
1 polymer ?
#
loop_
_entity_poly.entity_id
_entity_poly.type
_entity_poly.pdbx_seq_one_letter_code
_entity_poly.pdbx_strand_id
1 'polypeptide(L)'
;MTDRENRREKQADDENRRGDGVPDSFPECHRRGCTEEATFVVLERYQEETGHGAVEAEAVLCREHADEESPTNLDRSYADYVFRVEPLQETLDTDTA
;
A
#
# COMPACT_ATOMS: atom_id res chain seq x y z
N MET A 1 -52.17 -24.51 32.91
CA MET A 1 -53.18 -24.36 31.83
C MET A 1 -52.59 -23.41 30.81
N THR A 2 -52.66 -23.81 29.55
CA THR A 2 -52.00 -23.32 28.33
C THR A 2 -52.53 -21.96 27.85
N ASP A 3 -51.65 -21.13 27.26
CA ASP A 3 -51.72 -20.58 25.87
C ASP A 3 -50.62 -19.51 25.68
N ARG A 4 -49.68 -19.60 24.70
CA ARG A 4 -49.79 -19.25 23.25
C ARG A 4 -50.10 -17.73 23.10
N GLU A 5 -49.35 -16.83 22.45
CA GLU A 5 -48.74 -16.78 21.10
C GLU A 5 -47.77 -15.57 21.02
N ASN A 6 -46.53 -15.74 20.52
CA ASN A 6 -46.07 -15.30 19.19
C ASN A 6 -46.27 -13.81 18.81
N ARG A 7 -45.19 -13.01 18.94
CA ARG A 7 -44.90 -11.85 18.06
C ARG A 7 -43.39 -11.60 18.16
N ARG A 8 -42.61 -11.98 17.13
CA ARG A 8 -42.04 -11.04 16.13
C ARG A 8 -41.34 -9.87 16.83
N GLU A 9 -40.09 -9.53 16.60
CA GLU A 9 -39.26 -9.59 15.41
C GLU A 9 -38.06 -8.70 15.76
N LYS A 10 -36.86 -9.08 15.28
CA LYS A 10 -35.79 -8.18 14.82
C LYS A 10 -35.09 -7.26 15.85
N GLN A 11 -33.80 -7.55 16.00
CA GLN A 11 -32.64 -6.64 16.04
C GLN A 11 -31.43 -7.57 16.27
N ALA A 12 -30.61 -8.04 15.33
CA ALA A 12 -30.23 -7.56 14.00
C ALA A 12 -30.01 -6.05 13.95
N ASP A 13 -29.02 -5.62 14.73
CA ASP A 13 -28.30 -4.36 14.60
C ASP A 13 -26.92 -4.71 15.21
N ASP A 14 -25.98 -5.23 14.43
CA ASP A 14 -25.29 -4.55 13.34
C ASP A 14 -24.82 -3.16 13.74
N GLU A 15 -23.84 -3.11 14.64
CA GLU A 15 -22.79 -2.11 14.52
C GLU A 15 -21.44 -2.82 14.61
N ASN A 16 -21.16 -3.63 13.58
CA ASN A 16 -19.80 -3.81 13.08
C ASN A 16 -19.30 -2.47 12.49
N ARG A 17 -19.37 -1.39 13.26
CA ARG A 17 -18.73 -0.13 12.93
C ARG A 17 -17.34 -0.11 13.55
N ARG A 18 -16.57 -1.18 13.29
CA ARG A 18 -15.16 -0.94 13.01
C ARG A 18 -15.22 -0.08 11.77
N GLY A 19 -15.03 1.22 11.95
CA GLY A 19 -14.58 2.07 10.87
C GLY A 19 -13.31 1.44 10.36
N ASP A 20 -13.47 0.52 9.41
CA ASP A 20 -12.50 0.24 8.39
C ASP A 20 -12.42 1.56 7.62
N GLY A 21 -11.69 2.50 8.24
CA GLY A 21 -11.29 3.72 7.61
C GLY A 21 -10.37 3.24 6.51
N VAL A 22 -10.94 3.07 5.32
CA VAL A 22 -10.20 3.35 4.09
C VAL A 22 -9.38 4.59 4.42
N PRO A 23 -8.04 4.52 4.39
CA PRO A 23 -7.25 5.72 4.50
C PRO A 23 -7.65 6.57 3.29
N ASP A 24 -8.56 7.52 3.51
CA ASP A 24 -9.03 8.52 2.54
C ASP A 24 -7.91 9.54 2.23
N SER A 25 -6.67 9.18 2.54
CA SER A 25 -5.49 10.04 2.52
C SER A 25 -4.34 9.21 1.98
N PHE A 26 -3.70 9.74 0.95
CA PHE A 26 -2.49 9.17 0.40
C PHE A 26 -1.42 9.04 1.49
N PRO A 27 -0.55 8.03 1.43
CA PRO A 27 0.55 7.91 2.38
C PRO A 27 1.45 9.14 2.29
N GLU A 28 2.10 9.51 3.40
CA GLU A 28 3.10 10.58 3.37
C GLU A 28 4.34 10.14 2.57
N CYS A 29 5.01 11.09 1.95
CA CYS A 29 6.27 10.87 1.26
C CYS A 29 7.30 10.20 2.19
N HIS A 30 7.92 9.12 1.71
CA HIS A 30 8.93 8.37 2.46
C HIS A 30 10.21 9.20 2.75
N ARG A 31 10.41 10.33 2.06
CA ARG A 31 11.58 11.19 2.27
C ARG A 31 11.55 11.82 3.66
N ARG A 32 12.68 11.72 4.36
CA ARG A 32 12.83 12.24 5.72
C ARG A 32 12.61 13.75 5.75
N GLY A 33 11.62 14.19 6.53
CA GLY A 33 11.28 15.61 6.66
C GLY A 33 10.35 16.14 5.58
N CYS A 34 9.86 15.28 4.68
CA CYS A 34 8.78 15.60 3.77
C CYS A 34 7.46 15.11 4.39
N THR A 35 6.48 16.00 4.50
CA THR A 35 5.11 15.68 4.96
C THR A 35 4.10 15.86 3.83
N GLU A 36 4.57 15.90 2.59
CA GLU A 36 3.69 15.96 1.43
C GLU A 36 3.07 14.60 1.14
N GLU A 37 1.90 14.63 0.51
CA GLU A 37 1.19 13.44 0.09
C GLU A 37 1.96 12.74 -1.04
N ALA A 38 2.19 11.44 -0.88
CA ALA A 38 2.78 10.62 -1.91
C ALA A 38 1.78 10.43 -3.05
N THR A 39 2.26 10.63 -4.27
CA THR A 39 1.48 10.50 -5.50
C THR A 39 2.10 9.50 -6.47
N PHE A 40 3.28 8.97 -6.13
CA PHE A 40 4.01 8.00 -6.91
C PHE A 40 4.58 6.90 -6.02
N VAL A 41 4.73 5.71 -6.60
CA VAL A 41 5.48 4.60 -6.04
C VAL A 41 6.69 4.34 -6.94
N VAL A 42 7.85 4.25 -6.32
CA VAL A 42 9.11 3.88 -6.96
C VAL A 42 9.40 2.43 -6.59
N LEU A 43 9.51 1.58 -7.60
CA LEU A 43 9.83 0.17 -7.47
C LEU A 43 11.22 -0.08 -8.06
N GLU A 44 12.14 -0.59 -7.24
CA GLU A 44 13.46 -1.03 -7.68
C GLU A 44 13.70 -2.50 -7.30
N ARG A 45 13.84 -3.35 -8.32
CA ARG A 45 14.17 -4.77 -8.16
C ARG A 45 15.65 -5.00 -8.45
N TYR A 46 16.40 -5.46 -7.45
CA TYR A 46 17.85 -5.66 -7.52
C TYR A 46 18.30 -6.95 -6.84
N GLN A 47 19.48 -7.46 -7.21
CA GLN A 47 20.12 -8.57 -6.50
C GLN A 47 20.72 -8.07 -5.20
N GLU A 48 20.33 -8.68 -4.08
CA GLU A 48 20.90 -8.34 -2.78
C GLU A 48 22.38 -8.74 -2.68
N GLU A 49 23.16 -8.02 -1.88
CA GLU A 49 24.61 -8.25 -1.73
C GLU A 49 24.94 -9.59 -1.09
N THR A 50 24.06 -10.02 -0.18
CA THR A 50 24.15 -11.26 0.58
C THR A 50 23.90 -12.49 -0.29
N GLY A 51 23.41 -12.31 -1.51
CA GLY A 51 23.21 -13.37 -2.48
C GLY A 51 22.02 -14.27 -2.19
N HIS A 52 21.05 -13.84 -1.37
CA HIS A 52 19.85 -14.65 -1.12
C HIS A 52 18.79 -14.50 -2.24
N GLY A 53 18.97 -13.54 -3.16
CA GLY A 53 18.19 -13.43 -4.38
C GLY A 53 17.87 -11.99 -4.78
N ALA A 54 16.93 -11.88 -5.70
CA ALA A 54 16.40 -10.58 -6.11
C ALA A 54 15.40 -10.10 -5.06
N VAL A 55 15.60 -8.88 -4.57
CA VAL A 55 14.69 -8.17 -3.68
C VAL A 55 14.03 -7.04 -4.45
N GLU A 56 12.82 -6.67 -4.02
CA GLU A 56 12.09 -5.52 -4.52
C GLU A 56 12.00 -4.48 -3.40
N ALA A 57 12.44 -3.27 -3.69
CA ALA A 57 12.33 -2.13 -2.81
C ALA A 57 11.27 -1.19 -3.35
N GLU A 58 10.36 -0.79 -2.47
CA GLU A 58 9.25 0.10 -2.78
C GLU A 58 9.35 1.38 -1.95
N ALA A 59 9.18 2.54 -2.58
CA ALA A 59 9.18 3.82 -1.91
C ALA A 59 8.05 4.70 -2.45
N VAL A 60 7.13 5.11 -1.57
CA VAL A 60 6.08 6.07 -1.90
C VAL A 60 6.59 7.49 -1.75
N LEU A 61 6.46 8.31 -2.79
CA LEU A 61 7.04 9.64 -2.86
C LEU A 61 6.05 10.67 -3.42
N CYS A 62 6.23 11.92 -3.02
CA CYS A 62 5.58 13.03 -3.71
C CYS A 62 6.20 13.23 -5.09
N ARG A 63 5.53 14.01 -5.96
CA ARG A 63 5.96 14.26 -7.33
C ARG A 63 7.39 14.82 -7.43
N GLU A 64 7.76 15.73 -6.54
CA GLU A 64 9.10 16.34 -6.54
C GLU A 64 10.18 15.27 -6.28
N HIS A 65 10.03 14.52 -5.19
CA HIS A 65 11.00 13.50 -4.83
C HIS A 65 11.01 12.29 -5.75
N ALA A 66 9.89 11.98 -6.42
CA ALA A 66 9.84 10.95 -7.44
C ALA A 66 10.63 11.33 -8.71
N ASP A 67 10.71 12.62 -9.05
CA ASP A 67 11.52 13.15 -10.17
C ASP A 67 13.02 13.13 -9.83
N GLU A 68 13.37 13.32 -8.56
CA GLU A 68 14.73 13.24 -8.05
C GLU A 68 15.22 11.81 -7.82
N GLU A 69 14.32 10.82 -7.74
CA GLU A 69 14.71 9.44 -7.51
C GLU A 69 15.51 8.89 -8.68
N SER A 70 16.51 8.07 -8.36
CA SER A 70 17.40 7.48 -9.33
C SER A 70 17.72 6.04 -8.94
N PRO A 71 17.85 5.14 -9.92
CA PRO A 71 18.20 3.74 -9.65
C PRO A 71 19.52 3.65 -8.89
N THR A 72 19.49 3.02 -7.72
CA THR A 72 20.63 2.99 -6.80
C THR A 72 21.51 1.76 -6.99
N ASN A 73 20.95 0.68 -7.55
CA ASN A 73 21.61 -0.62 -7.67
C ASN A 73 22.02 -1.00 -9.11
N LEU A 74 22.26 -0.01 -9.98
CA LEU A 74 22.71 -0.23 -11.36
C LEU A 74 24.04 -1.00 -11.47
N ASP A 75 24.93 -0.85 -10.49
CA ASP A 75 26.21 -1.58 -10.46
C ASP A 75 26.01 -3.11 -10.38
N ARG A 76 24.84 -3.53 -9.88
CA ARG A 76 24.36 -4.91 -9.83
C ARG A 76 23.24 -5.19 -10.83
N SER A 77 23.28 -4.54 -12.00
CA SER A 77 22.35 -4.85 -13.08
C SER A 77 22.42 -6.35 -13.43
N TYR A 78 21.28 -7.02 -13.33
CA TYR A 78 21.10 -8.42 -13.70
C TYR A 78 19.95 -8.53 -14.70
N ALA A 79 19.71 -9.73 -15.26
CA ALA A 79 18.77 -9.92 -16.36
C ALA A 79 17.35 -9.43 -16.06
N ASP A 80 16.91 -9.50 -14.80
CA ASP A 80 15.59 -9.03 -14.37
C ASP A 80 15.65 -7.75 -13.52
N TYR A 81 16.71 -6.96 -13.63
CA TYR A 81 16.76 -5.64 -12.98
C TYR A 81 15.66 -4.74 -13.52
N VAL A 82 14.91 -4.12 -12.62
CA VAL A 82 13.78 -3.25 -12.96
C VAL A 82 13.82 -2.01 -12.06
N PHE A 83 13.68 -0.85 -12.68
CA PHE A 83 13.39 0.41 -11.99
C PHE A 83 12.16 1.03 -12.64
N ARG A 84 11.13 1.30 -11.85
CA ARG A 84 9.86 1.87 -12.31
C ARG A 84 9.37 2.95 -11.36
N VAL A 85 8.82 4.01 -11.94
CA VAL A 85 8.11 5.06 -11.21
C VAL A 85 6.70 5.07 -11.75
N GLU A 86 5.73 4.72 -10.91
CA GLU A 86 4.33 4.62 -11.30
C GLU A 86 3.49 5.56 -10.44
N PRO A 87 2.45 6.22 -11.01
CA PRO A 87 1.54 7.02 -10.20
C PRO A 87 0.78 6.11 -9.23
N LEU A 88 0.64 6.56 -7.98
CA LEU A 88 -0.24 5.94 -7.01
C LEU A 88 -1.67 6.15 -7.49
N GLN A 89 -2.28 5.08 -7.98
CA GLN A 89 -3.69 5.08 -8.34
C GLN A 89 -4.48 5.04 -7.03
N GLU A 90 -5.62 5.73 -6.95
CA GLU A 90 -6.42 5.91 -5.73
C GLU A 90 -7.05 4.59 -5.18
N THR A 91 -6.54 3.43 -5.60
CA THR A 91 -7.06 2.10 -5.30
C THR A 91 -5.89 1.20 -4.91
N LEU A 92 -5.72 0.85 -3.63
CA LEU A 92 -6.32 -0.35 -3.03
C LEU A 92 -6.01 -1.64 -3.81
N ASP A 93 -4.74 -1.98 -3.97
CA ASP A 93 -4.34 -3.36 -4.22
C ASP A 93 -3.27 -3.75 -3.19
N THR A 94 -3.64 -3.63 -1.90
CA THR A 94 -3.09 -4.54 -0.89
C THR A 94 -3.71 -5.91 -1.15
N ASP A 95 -3.24 -6.60 -2.19
CA ASP A 95 -3.43 -8.04 -2.36
C ASP A 95 -2.49 -8.71 -1.35
N THR A 96 -2.94 -8.76 -0.09
CA THR A 96 -2.42 -9.71 0.88
C THR A 96 -2.99 -11.08 0.50
N ALA A 97 -2.21 -11.84 -0.27
CA ALA A 97 -2.44 -13.25 -0.55
C ALA A 97 -2.26 -14.15 0.69
#